data_AF-A0A2A5X4H7-F1
#
_entry.id   AF-A0A2A5X4H7-F1
#
_cell.length_a   1.000
_cell.length_b   1.000
_cell.length_c   1.000
_cell.angle_alpha   90.00
_cell.angle_beta   90.00
_cell.angle_gamma   90.00
#
_symmetry.space_group_name_H-M   'P 1'
#
loop_
_entity.id
_entity.type
_entity.pdbx_description
1 polymer ?
#
loop_
_entity_poly.entity_id
_entity_poly.type
_entity_poly.pdbx_seq_one_letter_code
_entity_poly.pdbx_strand_id
1 'polypeptide(L)' 'MSKFLVLPTVLLSVGFYSVFSFNVIGSEIDLNGVVKEPFFLLGGGSLMILFSLIFFISYAIKKIFFRPKIS' A
#
# COMPACT_ATOMS: atom_id res chain seq x y z
N MET A 1 -10.52 8.28 -15.33
CA MET A 1 -9.33 8.05 -14.46
C MET A 1 -8.08 8.18 -15.33
N SER A 2 -7.08 9.00 -14.95
CA SER A 2 -5.80 8.97 -15.67
C SER A 2 -5.22 7.56 -15.55
N LYS A 3 -4.89 6.90 -16.68
CA LYS A 3 -4.38 5.51 -16.70
C LYS A 3 -3.17 5.33 -15.76
N PHE A 4 -2.41 6.39 -15.52
CA PHE A 4 -1.25 6.43 -14.62
C PHE A 4 -1.58 6.28 -13.12
N LEU A 5 -2.81 6.57 -12.69
CA LEU A 5 -3.21 6.47 -11.28
C LEU A 5 -3.79 5.10 -10.93
N VAL A 6 -4.07 4.25 -11.93
CA VAL A 6 -4.66 2.92 -11.70
C VAL A 6 -3.69 2.04 -10.90
N LEU A 7 -2.42 1.99 -11.32
CA LEU A 7 -1.39 1.18 -10.65
C LEU A 7 -1.19 1.55 -9.17
N PRO A 8 -0.94 2.82 -8.78
CA PRO A 8 -0.78 3.16 -7.37
C PRO A 8 -2.06 2.95 -6.57
N THR A 9 -3.24 3.14 -7.17
CA THR A 9 -4.52 2.84 -6.50
C THR A 9 -4.65 1.35 -6.19
N VAL A 10 -4.33 0.47 -7.15
CA VAL A 10 -4.36 -0.98 -6.95
C VAL A 10 -3.34 -1.40 -5.89
N LEU A 11 -2.09 -0.90 -5.94
CA LEU A 11 -1.09 -1.17 -4.90
C LEU A 11 -1.57 -0.73 -3.52
N LEU A 12 -2.23 0.42 -3.43
CA LEU A 12 -2.77 0.93 -2.16
C LEU A 12 -3.84 -0.01 -1.61
N SER A 13 -4.80 -0.41 -2.46
CA SER A 13 -5.89 -1.30 -2.07
C SER A 13 -5.38 -2.67 -1.62
N VAL A 14 -4.45 -3.27 -2.38
CA VAL A 14 -3.87 -4.57 -2.02
C VAL A 14 -3.04 -4.46 -0.74
N GLY A 15 -2.27 -3.37 -0.58
CA GLY A 15 -1.49 -3.11 0.63
C GLY A 15 -2.36 -3.00 1.88
N PHE A 16 -3.44 -2.21 1.82
CA PHE A 16 -4.42 -2.13 2.91
C PHE A 16 -5.09 -3.46 3.18
N TYR A 17 -5.49 -4.20 2.15
CA TYR A 17 -6.11 -5.51 2.33
C TYR A 17 -5.17 -6.52 3.00
N SER A 18 -3.87 -6.47 2.68
CA SER A 18 -2.84 -7.31 3.29
C SER A 18 -2.66 -6.98 4.78
N VAL A 19 -2.55 -5.69 5.13
CA VAL A 19 -2.43 -5.24 6.53
C VAL A 19 -3.72 -5.55 7.31
N PHE A 20 -4.88 -5.36 6.69
CA PHE A 20 -6.16 -5.70 7.29
C PHE A 20 -6.27 -7.21 7.55
N SER A 21 -5.90 -8.03 6.57
CA SER A 21 -5.91 -9.49 6.70
C SER A 21 -4.95 -9.99 7.79
N PHE A 22 -3.81 -9.33 7.98
CA PHE A 22 -2.93 -9.60 9.12
C PHE A 22 -3.66 -9.42 10.46
N ASN A 23 -4.44 -8.36 10.63
CA ASN A 23 -5.19 -8.12 11.86
C ASN A 23 -6.31 -9.16 12.08
N VAL A 24 -6.84 -9.74 11.02
CA VAL A 24 -7.91 -10.77 11.10
C VAL A 24 -7.34 -12.16 11.34
N ILE A 25 -6.19 -12.49 10.75
CA ILE A 25 -5.62 -13.85 10.73
C ILE A 25 -4.50 -14.03 11.78
N GLY A 26 -3.81 -12.94 12.15
CA GLY A 26 -2.49 -12.97 12.80
C GLY A 26 -2.44 -13.34 14.27
N SER A 27 -3.39 -14.11 14.80
CA SER A 27 -3.34 -14.55 16.21
C SER A 27 -3.71 -16.02 16.37
N GLU A 28 -3.22 -16.88 15.47
CA GLU A 28 -3.24 -18.32 15.71
C GLU A 28 -1.96 -18.75 16.42
N ILE A 29 -2.12 -19.17 17.67
CA ILE A 29 -1.08 -19.82 18.46
C ILE A 29 -0.97 -21.25 17.91
N ASP A 30 0.18 -21.61 17.33
CA ASP A 30 0.41 -22.98 16.85
C ASP A 30 0.39 -23.96 18.04
N LEU A 31 0.08 -25.23 17.80
CA LEU A 31 -0.06 -26.29 18.83
C LEU A 31 1.20 -26.45 19.71
N ASN A 32 2.34 -25.95 19.25
CA ASN A 32 3.62 -25.94 19.96
C ASN A 32 3.89 -24.67 20.77
N GLY A 33 2.91 -23.77 20.93
CA GLY A 33 3.07 -22.47 21.60
C GLY A 33 3.88 -21.45 20.79
N VAL A 34 4.16 -21.74 19.51
CA VAL A 34 4.86 -20.84 18.59
C VAL A 34 3.82 -19.96 17.89
N VAL A 35 3.98 -18.63 18.01
CA VAL A 35 3.11 -17.68 17.31
C VAL A 35 3.49 -17.68 15.83
N LYS A 36 2.60 -18.20 14.97
CA LYS A 36 2.71 -18.05 13.51
C LYS A 36 2.01 -16.77 13.08
N GLU A 37 2.65 -15.65 13.37
CA GLU A 37 2.20 -14.37 12.83
C GLU A 37 2.56 -14.30 11.33
N PRO A 38 1.61 -13.96 10.45
CA PRO A 38 1.88 -13.82 9.02
C PRO A 38 2.60 -12.49 8.76
N PHE A 39 3.79 -12.32 9.34
CA PHE A 39 4.62 -11.10 9.26
C PHE A 39 4.87 -10.62 7.84
N PHE A 40 4.87 -11.54 6.87
CA PHE A 40 4.97 -11.22 5.46
C PHE A 40 3.79 -10.35 4.97
N LEU A 41 2.56 -10.57 5.46
CA LEU A 41 1.39 -9.75 5.14
C LEU A 41 1.55 -8.32 5.67
N LEU A 42 2.11 -8.17 6.87
CA LEU A 42 2.34 -6.88 7.48
C LEU A 42 3.48 -6.13 6.78
N GLY A 43 4.65 -6.77 6.64
CA GLY A 43 5.81 -6.18 5.96
C GLY A 43 5.55 -5.88 4.48
N GLY A 44 5.06 -6.87 3.73
CA GLY A 44 4.74 -6.71 2.30
C GLY A 44 3.63 -5.70 2.05
N GLY A 45 2.55 -5.76 2.83
CA GLY A 45 1.44 -4.80 2.75
C GLY A 45 1.88 -3.36 3.04
N SER A 46 2.71 -3.17 4.08
CA SER A 46 3.26 -1.86 4.44
C SER A 46 4.12 -1.26 3.32
N LEU A 47 4.97 -2.08 2.68
CA LEU A 47 5.81 -1.64 1.56
C LEU A 47 4.95 -1.24 0.35
N MET A 48 3.89 -1.99 0.04
CA MET A 48 2.96 -1.64 -1.05
C MET A 48 2.28 -0.28 -0.80
N ILE A 49 1.85 -0.01 0.43
CA ILE A 49 1.27 1.29 0.82
C ILE A 49 2.30 2.40 0.65
N LEU A 50 3.54 2.17 1.13
CA LEU A 50 4.62 3.15 1.02
C LEU A 50 4.93 3.51 -0.44
N PHE A 51 5.10 2.52 -1.32
CA PHE A 51 5.34 2.77 -2.73
C PHE A 51 4.17 3.52 -3.38
N SER A 52 2.93 3.13 -3.06
CA SER A 52 1.75 3.83 -3.56
C SER A 52 1.73 5.31 -3.17
N LEU A 53 2.03 5.62 -1.90
CA LEU A 53 2.14 7.01 -1.42
C LEU A 53 3.22 7.79 -2.17
N ILE A 54 4.38 7.20 -2.40
CA ILE A 54 5.46 7.83 -3.17
C ILE A 54 4.99 8.19 -4.59
N PHE A 55 4.24 7.29 -5.25
CA PHE A 55 3.66 7.56 -6.57
C PHE A 55 2.63 8.70 -6.53
N PHE A 56 1.73 8.70 -5.54
CA PHE A 56 0.73 9.76 -5.39
C PHE A 56 1.37 11.12 -5.11
N ILE A 57 2.36 11.18 -4.21
CA ILE A 57 3.11 12.39 -3.91
C ILE A 57 3.85 12.87 -5.15
N SER A 58 4.53 11.99 -5.88
CA SER A 58 5.23 12.34 -7.12
C SER A 58 4.28 12.91 -8.17
N TYR A 59 3.09 12.33 -8.31
CA TYR A 59 2.06 12.85 -9.21
C TYR A 59 1.53 14.21 -8.74
N ALA A 60 1.28 14.39 -7.44
CA ALA A 60 0.83 15.65 -6.87
C ALA A 60 1.88 16.76 -7.10
N ILE A 61 3.16 16.48 -6.84
CA ILE A 61 4.28 17.40 -7.09
C ILE A 61 4.33 17.78 -8.57
N LYS A 62 4.31 16.80 -9.49
CA LYS A 62 4.28 17.07 -10.94
C LYS A 62 3.08 17.94 -11.30
N LYS A 63 1.89 17.63 -10.79
CA LYS A 63 0.67 18.39 -11.09
C LYS A 63 0.70 19.82 -10.53
N ILE A 64 1.36 20.06 -9.40
CA ILE A 64 1.48 21.38 -8.77
C ILE A 64 2.56 22.22 -9.47
N PHE A 65 3.75 21.66 -9.67
CA PHE A 65 4.90 22.39 -10.23
C PHE A 65 4.89 22.53 -11.75
N PHE A 66 4.35 21.55 -12.49
CA PHE A 66 4.33 21.54 -13.95
C PHE A 66 2.95 21.85 -14.54
N ARG A 67 2.04 22.54 -13.82
CA ARG A 67 0.87 23.11 -14.51
C ARG A 67 1.41 24.10 -15.56
N PRO A 68 1.17 23.91 -16.87
CA PRO A 68 1.38 24.99 -17.80
C PRO A 68 0.48 26.14 -17.34
N LYS A 69 1.07 27.29 -17.03
CA LYS A 69 0.32 28.55 -17.05
C LYS A 69 -0.16 28.69 -18.49
N ILE A 70 -1.42 28.32 -18.72
CA ILE A 70 -2.11 28.71 -19.95
C ILE A 70 -2.18 30.23 -19.85
N SER A 71 -1.29 30.87 -20.61
CA SER A 71 -1.32 32.30 -20.92
C SER A 71 -2.59 32.65 -21.67
#